data_AF-A0A257K5G1-F1
#
_entry.id   AF-A0A257K5G1-F1
#
_cell.length_a   1.000
_cell.length_b   1.000
_cell.length_c   1.000
_cell.angle_alpha   90.00
_cell.angle_beta   90.00
_cell.angle_gamma   90.00
#
_symmetry.space_group_name_H-M   'P 1'
#
loop_
_entity.id
_entity.type
_entity.pdbx_description
1 polymer ?
#
loop_
_entity_poly.entity_id
_entity_poly.type
_entity_poly.pdbx_seq_one_letter_code
_entity_poly.pdbx_strand_id
1 'polypeptide(L)'
;MTPTDTFLSSLKTLWESIEQELLSDAKIKLSERMLLDLSKPFDIETTNSFGVYLLSIKNEDGTITSGSFLEAWNSTQIGFSSRPINKRSQNTVIGGYQAIYIGKSAKLKSRINEHCFQKKESSTYGTKLMYRHEVLVKYPLYLSYYCIDNFIKIGDPYKQFIITNLESKLRDEYYKPWIGKQ
;
A
#
# COMPACT_ATOMS: atom_id res chain seq x y z
N MET A 1 2.86 -37.51 -5.18
CA MET A 1 2.87 -36.04 -5.18
C MET A 1 3.60 -35.56 -6.41
N THR A 2 3.06 -34.58 -7.11
CA THR A 2 3.73 -33.96 -8.26
C THR A 2 4.79 -32.95 -7.77
N PRO A 3 5.77 -32.57 -8.61
CA PRO A 3 6.69 -31.48 -8.30
C PRO A 3 5.97 -30.18 -7.93
N THR A 4 4.82 -29.91 -8.55
CA THR A 4 3.96 -28.76 -8.26
C THR A 4 3.38 -28.80 -6.85
N ASP A 5 2.88 -29.96 -6.40
CA ASP A 5 2.34 -30.11 -5.04
C ASP A 5 3.41 -29.87 -3.98
N THR A 6 4.64 -30.30 -4.27
CA THR A 6 5.79 -30.15 -3.39
C THR A 6 6.20 -28.67 -3.28
N PHE A 7 6.21 -27.94 -4.40
CA PHE A 7 6.50 -26.51 -4.42
C PHE A 7 5.44 -25.70 -3.65
N LEU A 8 4.15 -25.94 -3.90
CA LEU A 8 3.07 -25.24 -3.20
C LEU A 8 3.08 -25.50 -1.69
N SER A 9 3.34 -26.75 -1.28
CA SER A 9 3.50 -27.07 0.13
C SER A 9 4.68 -26.32 0.75
N SER A 10 5.81 -26.21 0.04
CA SER A 10 6.98 -25.48 0.55
C SER A 10 6.69 -23.98 0.77
N LEU A 11 5.90 -23.36 -0.12
CA LEU A 11 5.48 -21.96 0.02
C LEU A 11 4.60 -21.77 1.25
N LYS A 12 3.62 -22.65 1.45
CA LYS A 12 2.72 -22.59 2.59
C LYS A 12 3.48 -22.72 3.91
N THR A 13 4.34 -23.72 4.04
CA THR A 13 5.16 -23.92 5.24
C THR A 13 6.08 -22.73 5.50
N LEU A 14 6.69 -22.15 4.46
CA LEU A 14 7.51 -20.94 4.60
C LEU A 14 6.68 -19.76 5.14
N TRP A 15 5.48 -19.54 4.62
CA TRP A 15 4.64 -18.44 5.08
C TRP A 15 4.21 -18.63 6.54
N GLU A 16 3.74 -19.82 6.89
CA GLU A 16 3.31 -20.14 8.26
C GLU A 16 4.43 -19.93 9.29
N SER A 17 5.70 -20.12 8.90
CA SER A 17 6.83 -19.92 9.80
C SER A 17 7.26 -18.46 9.98
N ILE A 18 6.96 -17.57 9.03
CA ILE A 18 7.43 -16.16 9.05
C ILE A 18 6.29 -15.13 9.19
N GLU A 19 5.03 -15.55 9.05
CA GLU A 19 3.86 -14.65 8.97
C GLU A 19 3.79 -13.68 10.14
N GLN A 20 3.88 -14.19 11.38
CA GLN A 20 3.66 -13.36 12.57
C GLN A 20 4.76 -12.32 12.76
N GLU A 21 6.01 -12.70 12.54
CA GLU A 21 7.16 -11.81 12.61
C GLU A 21 7.03 -10.70 11.56
N LEU A 22 6.79 -11.08 10.29
CA LEU A 22 6.62 -10.11 9.21
C LEU A 22 5.45 -9.16 9.43
N LEU A 23 4.32 -9.66 9.96
CA LEU A 23 3.17 -8.83 10.27
C LEU A 23 3.46 -7.85 11.42
N SER A 24 4.18 -8.30 12.45
CA SER A 24 4.57 -7.45 13.58
C SER A 24 5.48 -6.32 13.09
N ASP A 25 6.55 -6.66 12.38
CA ASP A 25 7.51 -5.68 11.86
C ASP A 25 6.86 -4.70 10.89
N ALA A 26 6.02 -5.20 9.99
CA ALA A 26 5.29 -4.36 9.06
C ALA A 26 4.39 -3.36 9.80
N LYS A 27 3.68 -3.77 10.85
CA LYS A 27 2.80 -2.86 11.63
C LYS A 27 3.61 -1.77 12.32
N ILE A 28 4.76 -2.12 12.89
CA ILE A 28 5.67 -1.15 13.51
C ILE A 28 6.15 -0.15 12.46
N LYS A 29 6.72 -0.64 11.36
CA LYS A 29 7.25 0.23 10.30
C LYS A 29 6.20 1.06 9.59
N LEU A 30 4.99 0.54 9.41
CA LEU A 30 3.88 1.29 8.81
C LEU A 30 3.20 2.26 9.79
N SER A 31 3.60 2.26 11.07
CA SER A 31 3.25 3.33 12.02
C SER A 31 4.18 4.53 11.93
N GLU A 32 5.39 4.36 11.36
CA GLU A 32 6.37 5.43 11.09
C GLU A 32 5.95 6.22 9.85
N ARG A 33 4.97 7.14 10.02
CA ARG A 33 4.39 7.96 8.94
C ARG A 33 5.25 9.19 8.67
N MET A 34 5.55 9.45 7.40
CA MET A 34 6.15 10.71 6.93
C MET A 34 5.19 11.47 6.03
N LEU A 35 5.22 12.80 6.10
CA LEU A 35 4.47 13.65 5.18
C LEU A 35 4.99 13.43 3.75
N LEU A 36 4.08 13.16 2.81
CA LEU A 36 4.41 12.91 1.42
C LEU A 36 4.61 14.25 0.69
N ASP A 37 5.86 14.55 0.35
CA ASP A 37 6.24 15.72 -0.43
C ASP A 37 6.19 15.40 -1.94
N LEU A 38 5.19 15.93 -2.63
CA LEU A 38 5.03 15.75 -4.09
C LEU A 38 5.80 16.80 -4.92
N SER A 39 6.62 17.66 -4.30
CA SER A 39 7.50 18.58 -5.04
C SER A 39 8.75 17.89 -5.58
N LYS A 40 9.07 16.69 -5.09
CA LYS A 40 10.26 15.93 -5.46
C LYS A 40 9.97 14.43 -5.53
N PRO A 41 10.72 13.66 -6.34
CA PRO A 41 10.63 12.22 -6.32
C PRO A 41 10.88 11.64 -4.93
N PHE A 42 10.15 10.60 -4.60
CA PHE A 42 10.38 9.80 -3.41
C PHE A 42 11.72 9.07 -3.53
N ASP A 43 12.50 9.14 -2.46
CA ASP A 43 13.78 8.44 -2.37
C ASP A 43 13.88 7.63 -1.08
N ILE A 44 14.54 6.49 -1.19
CA ILE A 44 14.95 5.61 -0.10
C ILE A 44 16.35 5.14 -0.43
N GLU A 45 17.20 5.11 0.59
CA GLU A 45 18.62 4.75 0.43
C GLU A 45 18.81 3.27 0.02
N THR A 46 17.78 2.44 0.12
CA THR A 46 17.87 1.00 -0.15
C THR A 46 17.70 0.69 -1.64
N THR A 47 18.70 0.04 -2.22
CA THR A 47 18.75 -0.31 -3.66
C THR A 47 17.82 -1.48 -4.03
N ASN A 48 17.37 -2.26 -3.05
CA ASN A 48 16.53 -3.46 -3.22
C ASN A 48 15.31 -3.44 -2.30
N SER A 49 14.50 -2.39 -2.43
CA SER A 49 13.32 -2.19 -1.58
C SER A 49 12.15 -3.08 -2.03
N PHE A 50 12.14 -4.36 -1.67
CA PHE A 50 10.94 -5.18 -1.81
C PHE A 50 10.12 -5.16 -0.51
N GLY A 51 8.79 -5.08 -0.65
CA GLY A 51 7.92 -5.05 0.52
C GLY A 51 6.60 -4.35 0.25
N VAL A 52 6.12 -3.61 1.26
CA VAL A 52 4.79 -2.98 1.27
C VAL A 52 4.89 -1.50 1.64
N TYR A 53 3.87 -0.74 1.25
CA TYR A 53 3.73 0.68 1.58
C TYR A 53 2.28 1.04 1.80
N LEU A 54 2.07 2.08 2.59
CA LEU A 54 0.78 2.57 3.02
C LEU A 54 0.70 4.08 2.78
N LEU A 55 -0.34 4.49 2.09
CA LEU A 55 -0.77 5.88 1.98
C LEU A 55 -1.92 6.12 2.96
N SER A 56 -1.90 7.28 3.60
CA SER A 56 -2.85 7.63 4.64
C SER A 56 -3.08 9.12 4.74
N ILE A 57 -4.14 9.47 5.46
CA ILE A 57 -4.46 10.84 5.86
C ILE A 57 -4.58 10.91 7.37
N LYS A 58 -4.30 12.08 7.93
CA LYS A 58 -4.53 12.35 9.35
C LYS A 58 -6.04 12.48 9.60
N ASN A 59 -6.57 11.76 10.59
CA ASN A 59 -7.99 11.70 10.95
C ASN A 59 -8.16 11.45 12.45
N GLU A 60 -7.51 12.27 13.29
CA GLU A 60 -7.45 12.07 14.75
C GLU A 60 -8.83 12.14 15.42
N ASP A 61 -9.70 13.01 14.93
CA ASP A 61 -11.05 13.21 15.45
C ASP A 61 -12.10 12.29 14.80
N GLY A 62 -11.70 11.48 13.81
CA GLY A 62 -12.58 10.57 13.08
C GLY A 62 -13.63 11.27 12.20
N THR A 63 -13.52 12.60 11.99
CA THR A 63 -14.51 13.38 11.24
C THR A 63 -14.45 13.15 9.75
N ILE A 64 -13.29 12.73 9.22
CA ILE A 64 -13.14 12.42 7.80
C ILE A 64 -13.78 11.07 7.53
N THR A 65 -14.86 11.11 6.73
CA THR A 65 -15.58 9.92 6.29
C THR A 65 -15.09 9.45 4.93
N SER A 66 -15.26 8.15 4.64
CA SER A 66 -15.02 7.62 3.30
C SER A 66 -15.81 8.39 2.24
N GLY A 67 -17.06 8.75 2.51
CA GLY A 67 -17.89 9.55 1.58
C GLY A 67 -17.22 10.87 1.19
N SER A 68 -16.85 11.69 2.17
CA SER A 68 -16.21 12.99 1.94
C SER A 68 -14.87 12.86 1.19
N PHE A 69 -14.06 11.86 1.53
CA PHE A 69 -12.81 11.60 0.84
C PHE A 69 -13.02 11.11 -0.59
N LEU A 70 -14.01 10.22 -0.82
CA LEU A 70 -14.29 9.66 -2.14
C LEU A 70 -14.87 10.70 -3.10
N GLU A 71 -15.62 11.67 -2.60
CA GLU A 71 -16.05 12.82 -3.39
C GLU A 71 -14.82 13.62 -3.89
N ALA A 72 -13.90 13.96 -3.00
CA ALA A 72 -12.65 14.61 -3.37
C ALA A 72 -11.80 13.74 -4.31
N TRP A 73 -11.74 12.43 -4.08
CA TRP A 73 -11.02 11.47 -4.91
C TRP A 73 -11.56 11.46 -6.34
N ASN A 74 -12.88 11.41 -6.52
CA ASN A 74 -13.53 11.28 -7.81
C ASN A 74 -13.76 12.61 -8.54
N SER A 75 -13.54 13.74 -7.87
CA SER A 75 -13.68 15.09 -8.45
C SER A 75 -12.86 15.31 -9.71
N THR A 76 -11.70 14.65 -9.83
CA THR A 76 -10.83 14.77 -11.00
C THR A 76 -11.01 13.57 -11.91
N GLN A 77 -11.42 13.82 -13.15
CA GLN A 77 -11.48 12.79 -14.19
C GLN A 77 -10.06 12.31 -14.52
N ILE A 78 -9.74 11.08 -14.10
CA ILE A 78 -8.49 10.38 -14.43
C ILE A 78 -8.89 9.10 -15.16
N GLY A 79 -8.44 8.94 -16.42
CA GLY A 79 -8.94 7.89 -17.31
C GLY A 79 -8.81 6.47 -16.76
N PHE A 80 -7.72 6.19 -16.04
CA PHE A 80 -7.51 4.92 -15.33
C PHE A 80 -7.23 5.22 -13.87
N SER A 81 -8.22 4.91 -13.03
CA SER A 81 -8.34 5.35 -11.64
C SER A 81 -8.56 4.15 -10.72
N SER A 82 -7.85 4.09 -9.59
CA SER A 82 -8.10 3.09 -8.55
C SER A 82 -9.50 3.31 -8.00
N ARG A 83 -10.27 2.22 -7.92
CA ARG A 83 -11.69 2.32 -7.56
C ARG A 83 -11.87 2.42 -6.05
N PRO A 84 -12.92 3.12 -5.59
CA PRO A 84 -13.37 3.05 -4.21
C PRO A 84 -13.72 1.61 -3.81
N ILE A 85 -13.39 1.22 -2.59
CA ILE A 85 -13.79 -0.08 -2.03
C ILE A 85 -15.15 0.09 -1.31
N ASN A 86 -16.24 -0.01 -2.07
CA ASN A 86 -17.60 0.30 -1.60
C ASN A 86 -18.13 -0.57 -0.43
N LYS A 87 -17.49 -1.69 -0.10
CA LYS A 87 -17.99 -2.69 0.86
C LYS A 87 -17.41 -2.61 2.28
N ARG A 88 -16.47 -1.69 2.56
CA ARG A 88 -15.87 -1.58 3.90
C ARG A 88 -16.58 -0.49 4.71
N SER A 89 -17.48 -0.94 5.58
CA SER A 89 -18.37 -0.11 6.40
C SER A 89 -17.70 0.50 7.65
N GLN A 90 -16.42 0.23 7.91
CA GLN A 90 -15.73 0.68 9.11
C GLN A 90 -14.49 1.51 8.75
N ASN A 91 -14.48 2.76 9.20
CA ASN A 91 -13.27 3.59 9.21
C ASN A 91 -12.34 3.00 10.27
N THR A 92 -11.24 2.39 9.84
CA THR A 92 -10.20 1.95 10.76
C THR A 92 -9.16 3.05 10.88
N VAL A 93 -9.32 3.86 11.93
CA VAL A 93 -8.34 4.88 12.32
C VAL A 93 -7.33 4.23 13.26
N ILE A 94 -6.06 4.22 12.86
CA ILE A 94 -4.95 3.65 13.64
C ILE A 94 -3.95 4.77 13.91
N GLY A 95 -3.67 5.03 15.20
CA GLY A 95 -2.75 6.09 15.62
C GLY A 95 -3.17 7.48 15.14
N GLY A 96 -4.47 7.73 14.98
CA GLY A 96 -4.99 9.01 14.46
C GLY A 96 -4.92 9.16 12.95
N TYR A 97 -4.66 8.08 12.20
CA TYR A 97 -4.62 8.11 10.75
C TYR A 97 -5.54 7.08 10.11
N GLN A 98 -6.14 7.50 9.00
CA GLN A 98 -6.95 6.64 8.15
C GLN A 98 -6.13 6.17 6.95
N ALA A 99 -6.09 4.86 6.73
CA ALA A 99 -5.49 4.28 5.53
C ALA A 99 -6.34 4.60 4.30
N ILE A 100 -5.72 5.11 3.24
CA ILE A 100 -6.38 5.36 1.96
C ILE A 100 -6.00 4.31 0.92
N TYR A 101 -4.76 3.82 0.94
CA TYR A 101 -4.29 2.83 -0.03
C TYR A 101 -3.11 2.06 0.55
N ILE A 102 -3.09 0.75 0.36
CA ILE A 102 -1.91 -0.09 0.63
C ILE A 102 -1.47 -0.72 -0.67
N GLY A 103 -0.16 -0.89 -0.85
CA GLY A 103 0.41 -1.54 -2.02
C GLY A 103 1.64 -2.36 -1.69
N LYS A 104 2.07 -3.14 -2.68
CA LYS A 104 3.25 -4.00 -2.63
C LYS A 104 4.11 -3.83 -3.88
N SER A 105 5.41 -4.07 -3.75
CA SER A 105 6.31 -4.07 -4.90
C SER A 105 7.61 -4.81 -4.58
N ALA A 106 8.22 -5.41 -5.60
CA ALA A 106 9.63 -5.81 -5.56
C ALA A 106 10.58 -4.60 -5.71
N LYS A 107 10.05 -3.45 -6.16
CA LYS A 107 10.75 -2.18 -6.37
C LYS A 107 9.91 -1.04 -5.79
N LEU A 108 9.85 -0.93 -4.46
CA LEU A 108 9.03 0.06 -3.74
C LEU A 108 9.29 1.48 -4.21
N LYS A 109 10.56 1.93 -4.27
CA LYS A 109 10.91 3.29 -4.74
C LYS A 109 10.26 3.60 -6.08
N SER A 110 10.46 2.73 -7.07
CA SER A 110 9.87 2.88 -8.41
C SER A 110 8.36 2.93 -8.34
N ARG A 111 7.73 2.01 -7.60
CA ARG A 111 6.27 1.90 -7.53
C ARG A 111 5.61 3.10 -6.84
N ILE A 112 6.20 3.59 -5.76
CA ILE A 112 5.69 4.77 -5.06
C ILE A 112 5.79 5.99 -5.97
N ASN A 113 6.92 6.16 -6.65
CA ASN A 113 7.10 7.24 -7.63
C ASN A 113 6.11 7.13 -8.79
N GLU A 114 5.82 5.94 -9.30
CA GLU A 114 4.77 5.73 -10.30
C GLU A 114 3.40 6.19 -9.79
N HIS A 115 3.03 5.85 -8.54
CA HIS A 115 1.77 6.34 -7.96
C HIS A 115 1.71 7.84 -7.75
N CYS A 116 2.85 8.48 -7.51
CA CYS A 116 2.93 9.92 -7.30
C CYS A 116 2.93 10.70 -8.61
N PHE A 117 3.77 10.30 -9.58
CA PHE A 117 4.23 11.16 -10.68
C PHE A 117 3.90 10.67 -12.09
N GLN A 118 3.31 9.49 -12.23
CA GLN A 118 3.04 8.95 -13.55
C GLN A 118 1.90 9.69 -14.24
N LYS A 119 2.08 9.96 -15.54
CA LYS A 119 1.15 10.66 -16.43
C LYS A 119 -0.31 10.22 -16.25
N LYS A 120 -1.21 11.21 -16.23
CA LYS A 120 -2.66 11.06 -16.02
C LYS A 120 -3.32 10.08 -16.98
N GLU A 121 -2.84 10.01 -18.23
CA GLU A 121 -3.39 9.19 -19.32
C GLU A 121 -2.91 7.73 -19.26
N SER A 122 -1.88 7.42 -18.47
CA SER A 122 -1.29 6.08 -18.46
C SER A 122 -2.28 5.04 -17.94
N SER A 123 -2.39 3.88 -18.60
CA SER A 123 -3.27 2.80 -18.14
C SER A 123 -2.73 2.04 -16.92
N THR A 124 -1.45 2.18 -16.65
CA THR A 124 -0.79 1.55 -15.51
C THR A 124 -0.95 2.43 -14.28
N TYR A 125 -1.32 1.85 -13.14
CA TYR A 125 -1.43 2.47 -11.80
C TYR A 125 -2.51 3.57 -11.66
N GLY A 126 -3.59 3.24 -10.93
CA GLY A 126 -4.76 4.12 -10.84
C GLY A 126 -4.74 5.20 -9.76
N THR A 127 -3.72 5.22 -8.88
CA THR A 127 -3.68 6.15 -7.73
C THR A 127 -3.39 7.58 -8.17
N LYS A 128 -2.31 7.80 -8.94
CA LYS A 128 -1.96 9.05 -9.65
C LYS A 128 -2.14 10.31 -8.80
N LEU A 129 -1.44 10.36 -7.67
CA LEU A 129 -1.68 11.33 -6.59
C LEU A 129 -1.52 12.79 -7.05
N MET A 130 -0.52 13.11 -7.88
CA MET A 130 -0.29 14.49 -8.34
C MET A 130 -1.50 15.10 -9.08
N TYR A 131 -2.39 14.27 -9.61
CA TYR A 131 -3.59 14.72 -10.35
C TYR A 131 -4.84 14.73 -9.48
N ARG A 132 -4.76 14.39 -8.19
CA ARG A 132 -5.90 14.40 -7.25
C ARG A 132 -5.96 15.73 -6.50
N HIS A 133 -6.06 16.85 -7.23
CA HIS A 133 -5.89 18.20 -6.66
C HIS A 133 -6.79 18.46 -5.44
N GLU A 134 -8.08 18.10 -5.50
CA GLU A 134 -9.00 18.25 -4.37
C GLU A 134 -8.56 17.46 -3.13
N VAL A 135 -8.01 16.26 -3.31
CA VAL A 135 -7.47 15.46 -2.20
C VAL A 135 -6.26 16.16 -1.61
N LEU A 136 -5.34 16.65 -2.45
CA LEU A 136 -4.10 17.31 -2.01
C LEU A 136 -4.36 18.64 -1.29
N VAL A 137 -5.40 19.37 -1.69
CA VAL A 137 -5.81 20.61 -1.01
C VAL A 137 -6.45 20.33 0.35
N LYS A 138 -7.28 19.28 0.43
CA LYS A 138 -8.08 18.99 1.63
C LYS A 138 -7.33 18.16 2.66
N TYR A 139 -6.44 17.27 2.23
CA TYR A 139 -5.88 16.23 3.07
C TYR A 139 -4.36 16.12 2.89
N PRO A 140 -3.58 16.43 3.94
CA PRO A 140 -2.16 16.08 3.96
C PRO A 140 -2.00 14.56 3.83
N LEU A 141 -1.24 14.14 2.82
CA LEU A 141 -0.96 12.73 2.57
C LEU A 141 0.28 12.30 3.33
N TYR A 142 0.22 11.11 3.92
CA TYR A 142 1.33 10.49 4.61
C TYR A 142 1.66 9.14 3.97
N LEU A 143 2.96 8.88 3.84
CA LEU A 143 3.51 7.63 3.35
C LEU A 143 4.23 6.91 4.49
N SER A 144 4.12 5.60 4.52
CA SER A 144 5.00 4.72 5.28
C SER A 144 5.31 3.48 4.46
N TYR A 145 6.42 2.82 4.74
CA TYR A 145 6.83 1.64 4.00
C TYR A 145 7.60 0.67 4.88
N TYR A 146 7.60 -0.60 4.49
CA TYR A 146 8.37 -1.65 5.10
C TYR A 146 9.13 -2.41 4.02
N CYS A 147 10.47 -2.38 4.09
CA CYS A 147 11.36 -3.19 3.27
C CYS A 147 11.68 -4.49 4.01
N ILE A 148 11.61 -5.62 3.33
CA ILE A 148 11.78 -6.93 3.95
C ILE A 148 13.21 -7.44 3.70
N ASP A 149 14.23 -6.80 4.25
CA ASP A 149 15.62 -7.02 3.80
C ASP A 149 16.17 -8.45 4.05
N ASN A 150 15.56 -9.21 4.97
CA ASN A 150 16.02 -10.55 5.36
C ASN A 150 15.89 -11.61 4.26
N PHE A 151 15.13 -11.36 3.19
CA PHE A 151 14.92 -12.33 2.11
C PHE A 151 15.47 -11.90 0.74
N ILE A 152 16.52 -11.07 0.71
CA ILE A 152 17.14 -10.64 -0.56
C ILE A 152 17.61 -11.84 -1.41
N LYS A 153 18.00 -12.96 -0.77
CA LYS A 153 18.56 -14.16 -1.44
C LYS A 153 17.54 -15.20 -1.89
N ILE A 154 16.25 -15.06 -1.56
CA ILE A 154 15.23 -16.02 -2.04
C ILE A 154 14.84 -15.71 -3.49
N GLY A 155 14.42 -16.72 -4.24
CA GLY A 155 13.98 -16.57 -5.63
C GLY A 155 12.72 -15.71 -5.77
N ASP A 156 12.54 -15.09 -6.93
CA ASP A 156 11.44 -14.16 -7.20
C ASP A 156 10.03 -14.72 -6.92
N PRO A 157 9.70 -16.00 -7.22
CA PRO A 157 8.39 -16.57 -6.87
C PRO A 157 8.10 -16.53 -5.38
N TYR A 158 9.10 -16.81 -4.53
CA TYR A 158 8.96 -16.74 -3.08
C TYR A 158 8.78 -15.29 -2.61
N LYS A 159 9.55 -14.34 -3.16
CA LYS A 159 9.38 -12.91 -2.86
C LYS A 159 7.96 -12.44 -3.18
N GLN A 160 7.45 -12.76 -4.37
CA GLN A 160 6.10 -12.41 -4.80
C GLN A 160 5.04 -13.03 -3.90
N PHE A 161 5.20 -14.30 -3.52
CA PHE A 161 4.30 -14.99 -2.61
C PHE A 161 4.26 -14.31 -1.24
N ILE A 162 5.42 -14.01 -0.64
CA ILE A 162 5.51 -13.37 0.68
C ILE A 162 4.87 -11.98 0.66
N ILE A 163 5.28 -11.08 -0.25
CA ILE A 163 4.72 -9.72 -0.28
C ILE A 163 3.24 -9.72 -0.63
N THR A 164 2.76 -10.72 -1.39
CA THR A 164 1.35 -10.84 -1.73
C THR A 164 0.50 -11.21 -0.52
N ASN A 165 0.92 -12.21 0.25
CA ASN A 165 0.21 -12.62 1.46
C ASN A 165 0.28 -11.53 2.54
N LEU A 166 1.47 -10.95 2.77
CA LEU A 166 1.65 -9.87 3.73
C LEU A 166 0.73 -8.68 3.42
N GLU A 167 0.71 -8.22 2.17
CA GLU A 167 -0.13 -7.09 1.78
C GLU A 167 -1.63 -7.40 1.91
N SER A 168 -2.07 -8.62 1.58
CA SER A 168 -3.47 -9.03 1.75
C SER A 168 -3.87 -9.01 3.22
N LYS A 169 -3.07 -9.61 4.10
CA LYS A 169 -3.30 -9.59 5.56
C LYS A 169 -3.39 -8.17 6.11
N LEU A 170 -2.42 -7.33 5.77
CA LEU A 170 -2.41 -5.93 6.19
C LEU A 170 -3.62 -5.16 5.64
N ARG A 171 -4.01 -5.41 4.39
CA ARG A 171 -5.18 -4.78 3.77
C ARG A 171 -6.47 -5.21 4.45
N ASP A 172 -6.70 -6.51 4.59
CA ASP A 172 -8.00 -7.10 4.88
C ASP A 172 -8.29 -7.11 6.38
N GLU A 173 -7.27 -7.41 7.18
CA GLU A 173 -7.42 -7.60 8.62
C GLU A 173 -7.11 -6.33 9.41
N TYR A 174 -6.18 -5.48 8.95
CA TYR A 174 -5.65 -4.38 9.76
C TYR A 174 -6.02 -2.98 9.26
N TYR A 175 -5.56 -2.56 8.08
CA TYR A 175 -5.65 -1.16 7.65
C TYR A 175 -6.97 -0.80 6.96
N LYS A 176 -7.60 -1.75 6.28
CA LYS A 176 -8.88 -1.55 5.58
C LYS A 176 -8.95 -0.25 4.75
N PRO A 177 -8.05 -0.06 3.76
CA PRO A 177 -7.96 1.19 3.01
C PRO A 177 -9.21 1.48 2.17
N TRP A 178 -9.50 2.75 1.91
CA TRP A 178 -10.65 3.19 1.12
C TRP A 178 -10.49 3.00 -0.40
N ILE A 179 -9.26 3.01 -0.91
CA ILE A 179 -8.91 2.88 -2.33
C ILE A 179 -8.15 1.57 -2.57
N GLY A 180 -8.48 0.88 -3.65
CA GLY A 180 -7.76 -0.33 -4.06
C GLY A 180 -8.46 -1.11 -5.15
N LYS A 181 -7.91 -2.29 -5.48
CA LYS A 181 -8.61 -3.26 -6.33
C LYS A 181 -9.50 -4.13 -5.44
N GLN A 182 -10.72 -4.37 -5.90
CA GLN A 182 -11.48 -5.58 -5.56
C GLN A 182 -11.14 -6.62 -6.63
#